data_AF-A0A257W2E1-F1
#
_entry.id   AF-A0A257W2E1-F1
#
_cell.length_a   1.000
_cell.length_b   1.000
_cell.length_c   1.000
_cell.angle_alpha   90.00
_cell.angle_beta   90.00
_cell.angle_gamma   90.00
#
_symmetry.space_group_name_H-M   'P 1'
#
loop_
_entity.id
_entity.type
_entity.pdbx_description
1 polymer ?
#
loop_
_entity_poly.entity_id
_entity_poly.type
_entity_poly.pdbx_seq_one_letter_code
_entity_poly.pdbx_strand_id
1 'polypeptide(L)'
;DVGNVSGRSQRREFAAQFYVERTHTAERSISQALTLMNGSFANELTTRQGNPLLASVLSSPFMSFTEQVDTIFIAVLSRHAREPEAYVVQRTFEAHPEKTLEQHLGNLFWVLVNSSEFNTNH
;
A
#
# COMPACT_ATOMS: atom_id res chain seq x y z
N ASP A 1 16.88 -11.40 -23.54
CA ASP A 1 15.62 -10.88 -22.97
C ASP A 1 15.35 -11.62 -21.65
N VAL A 2 15.78 -11.06 -20.51
CA VAL A 2 15.90 -11.80 -19.22
C VAL A 2 15.35 -11.02 -18.01
N GLY A 3 14.70 -9.88 -18.22
CA GLY A 3 14.32 -8.94 -17.13
C GLY A 3 12.92 -9.09 -16.53
N ASN A 4 12.05 -9.95 -17.09
CA ASN A 4 10.61 -9.95 -16.77
C ASN A 4 10.17 -11.08 -15.80
N VAL A 5 11.04 -12.05 -15.51
CA VAL A 5 10.70 -13.22 -14.68
C VAL A 5 10.83 -12.90 -13.18
N SER A 6 11.83 -12.11 -12.79
CA SER A 6 12.14 -11.82 -11.39
C SER A 6 11.07 -10.97 -10.70
N GLY A 7 10.53 -9.94 -11.37
CA GLY A 7 9.48 -9.08 -10.80
C GLY A 7 8.14 -9.80 -10.61
N ARG A 8 7.82 -10.75 -11.51
CA ARG A 8 6.63 -11.62 -11.36
C ARG A 8 6.80 -12.60 -10.20
N SER A 9 8.01 -13.16 -10.02
CA SER A 9 8.33 -14.05 -8.90
C SER A 9 8.22 -13.32 -7.57
N GLN A 10 8.81 -12.13 -7.44
CA GLN A 10 8.77 -11.31 -6.23
C GLN A 10 7.34 -10.87 -5.88
N ARG A 11 6.53 -10.50 -6.88
CA ARG A 11 5.12 -10.18 -6.68
C ARG A 11 4.33 -11.40 -6.20
N ARG A 12 4.62 -12.58 -6.74
CA ARG A 12 3.98 -13.84 -6.34
C ARG A 12 4.38 -14.23 -4.91
N GLU A 13 5.63 -14.05 -4.56
CA GLU A 13 6.18 -14.37 -3.24
C GLU A 13 5.67 -13.41 -2.17
N PHE A 14 5.58 -12.11 -2.48
CA PHE A 14 4.89 -11.14 -1.65
C PHE A 14 3.39 -11.47 -1.51
N ALA A 15 2.68 -11.73 -2.61
CA ALA A 15 1.26 -12.08 -2.57
C ALA A 15 1.00 -13.41 -1.83
N ALA A 16 1.93 -14.36 -1.88
CA ALA A 16 1.82 -15.62 -1.14
C ALA A 16 1.87 -15.43 0.38
N GLN A 17 2.46 -14.35 0.88
CA GLN A 17 2.40 -13.99 2.30
C GLN A 17 0.98 -13.53 2.72
N PHE A 18 0.12 -13.19 1.76
CA PHE A 18 -1.25 -12.72 1.99
C PHE A 18 -2.33 -13.71 1.52
N TYR A 19 -1.96 -14.82 0.87
CA TYR A 19 -2.90 -15.77 0.28
C TYR A 19 -3.64 -16.61 1.34
N VAL A 20 -4.98 -16.62 1.28
CA VAL A 20 -5.86 -17.44 2.14
C VAL A 20 -6.51 -18.53 1.30
N GLU A 21 -6.23 -19.79 1.63
CA GLU A 21 -6.47 -20.94 0.76
C GLU A 21 -7.96 -21.36 0.62
N ARG A 22 -8.92 -20.77 1.34
CA ARG A 22 -10.35 -21.18 1.26
C ARG A 22 -11.36 -20.05 1.46
N THR A 23 -12.13 -19.79 0.40
CA THR A 23 -13.12 -18.71 0.26
C THR A 23 -14.41 -18.88 1.07
N HIS A 24 -14.62 -20.03 1.74
CA HIS A 24 -15.82 -20.29 2.55
C HIS A 24 -15.59 -20.19 4.06
N THR A 25 -14.42 -19.70 4.48
CA THR A 25 -14.10 -19.39 5.88
C THR A 25 -13.37 -18.06 5.89
N ALA A 26 -14.00 -17.02 5.32
CA ALA A 26 -13.54 -15.63 5.40
C ALA A 26 -13.79 -15.02 6.80
N GLU A 27 -13.78 -15.83 7.86
CA GLU A 27 -13.32 -15.34 9.15
C GLU A 27 -11.82 -15.11 8.96
N ARG A 28 -11.44 -13.84 8.80
CA ARG A 28 -10.06 -13.34 8.87
C ARG A 28 -9.24 -14.32 9.70
N SER A 29 -8.24 -15.02 9.14
CA SER A 29 -7.39 -15.81 10.01
C SER A 29 -6.86 -14.84 11.06
N ILE A 30 -7.18 -15.09 12.33
CA ILE A 30 -6.88 -14.16 13.44
C ILE A 30 -5.41 -13.75 13.38
N SER A 31 -4.55 -14.66 12.91
CA SER A 31 -3.15 -14.46 12.60
C SER A 31 -2.85 -13.35 11.57
N GLN A 32 -3.55 -13.25 10.44
CA GLN A 32 -3.32 -12.17 9.47
C GLN A 32 -3.70 -10.80 10.03
N ALA A 33 -4.84 -10.71 10.72
CA ALA A 33 -5.24 -9.48 11.38
C ALA A 33 -4.24 -9.08 12.49
N LEU A 34 -3.70 -10.06 13.23
CA LEU A 34 -2.66 -9.83 14.25
C LEU A 34 -1.30 -9.46 13.66
N THR A 35 -0.90 -10.05 12.54
CA THR A 35 0.34 -9.67 11.82
C THR A 35 0.25 -8.24 11.29
N LEU A 36 -0.92 -7.84 10.78
CA LEU A 36 -1.17 -6.44 10.39
C LEU A 36 -1.22 -5.50 11.61
N MET A 37 -1.66 -5.98 12.78
CA MET A 37 -1.59 -5.20 14.02
C MET A 37 -0.20 -5.25 14.70
N ASN A 38 0.80 -5.89 14.08
CA ASN A 38 2.17 -5.88 14.60
C ASN A 38 2.86 -4.56 14.26
N GLY A 39 3.17 -3.77 15.31
CA GLY A 39 3.75 -2.43 15.17
C GLY A 39 5.09 -2.39 14.42
N SER A 40 5.89 -3.46 14.42
CA SER A 40 7.14 -3.49 13.64
C SER A 40 6.90 -3.70 12.15
N PHE A 41 5.95 -4.58 11.80
CA PHE A 41 5.57 -4.85 10.40
C PHE A 41 4.89 -3.65 9.76
N ALA A 42 4.00 -2.98 10.51
CA ALA A 42 3.39 -1.72 10.06
C ALA A 42 4.45 -0.64 9.81
N ASN A 43 5.46 -0.52 10.69
CA ASN A 43 6.54 0.46 10.51
C ASN A 43 7.42 0.16 9.29
N GLU A 44 7.73 -1.11 9.01
CA GLU A 44 8.45 -1.51 7.80
C GLU A 44 7.68 -1.13 6.53
N LEU A 45 6.37 -1.36 6.51
CA LEU A 45 5.55 -1.06 5.33
C LEU A 45 5.24 0.42 5.11
N THR A 46 5.34 1.25 6.14
CA THR A 46 4.91 2.66 6.11
C THR A 46 6.05 3.67 6.10
N THR A 47 7.31 3.20 6.09
CA THR A 47 8.50 4.05 6.05
C THR A 47 9.34 3.79 4.82
N ARG A 48 10.09 4.79 4.36
CA ARG A 48 11.00 4.63 3.21
C ARG A 48 12.11 3.60 3.46
N GLN A 49 12.47 3.36 4.72
CA GLN A 49 13.51 2.40 5.08
C GLN A 49 13.05 0.95 4.85
N GLY A 50 11.79 0.63 5.12
CA GLY A 50 11.26 -0.72 4.96
C GLY A 50 10.46 -0.95 3.67
N ASN A 51 10.00 0.11 3.00
CA ASN A 51 9.18 0.01 1.79
C ASN A 51 9.87 0.68 0.59
N PRO A 52 10.46 -0.11 -0.33
CA PRO A 52 11.13 0.40 -1.53
C PRO A 52 10.22 1.19 -2.49
N LEU A 53 8.92 0.87 -2.51
CA LEU A 53 7.95 1.62 -3.30
C LEU A 53 7.78 3.02 -2.71
N LEU A 54 7.55 3.15 -1.40
CA LEU A 54 7.50 4.46 -0.74
C LEU A 54 8.80 5.24 -0.94
N ALA A 55 9.96 4.59 -0.80
CA ALA A 55 11.25 5.22 -1.05
C ALA A 55 11.35 5.79 -2.47
N SER A 56 10.94 5.02 -3.47
CA SER A 56 10.98 5.41 -4.88
C SER A 56 10.07 6.63 -5.14
N VAL A 57 8.82 6.58 -4.65
CA VAL A 57 7.85 7.68 -4.79
C VAL A 57 8.37 8.95 -4.13
N LEU A 58 8.89 8.85 -2.89
CA LEU A 58 9.41 9.99 -2.13
C LEU A 58 10.69 10.60 -2.74
N SER A 59 11.48 9.80 -3.45
CA SER A 59 12.73 10.24 -4.08
C SER A 59 12.55 10.82 -5.49
N SER A 60 11.35 10.72 -6.08
CA SER A 60 11.11 11.12 -7.47
C SER A 60 10.94 12.65 -7.59
N PRO A 61 11.88 13.38 -8.19
CA PRO A 61 11.82 14.85 -8.26
C PRO A 61 10.82 15.37 -9.30
N PHE A 62 10.29 14.49 -10.16
CA PHE A 62 9.39 14.85 -11.26
C PHE A 62 7.93 14.52 -10.97
N MET A 63 7.64 13.87 -9.84
CA MET A 63 6.30 13.39 -9.52
C MET A 63 5.56 14.42 -8.69
N SER A 64 4.45 14.91 -9.23
CA SER A 64 3.51 15.76 -8.50
C SER A 64 2.84 15.00 -7.36
N PHE A 65 2.28 15.75 -6.41
CA PHE A 65 1.54 15.17 -5.29
C PHE A 65 0.45 14.17 -5.73
N THR A 66 -0.35 14.54 -6.74
CA THR A 66 -1.43 13.70 -7.26
C THR A 66 -0.90 12.41 -7.87
N GLU A 67 0.23 12.48 -8.60
CA GLU A 67 0.87 11.30 -9.18
C GLU A 67 1.47 10.38 -8.10
N GLN A 68 1.99 10.94 -7.00
CA GLN A 68 2.47 10.15 -5.86
C GLN A 68 1.33 9.36 -5.22
N VAL A 69 0.21 10.02 -4.93
CA VAL A 69 -0.99 9.38 -4.38
C VAL A 69 -1.48 8.28 -5.33
N ASP A 70 -1.66 8.61 -6.60
CA ASP A 70 -2.15 7.67 -7.61
C ASP A 70 -1.21 6.46 -7.79
N THR A 71 0.10 6.67 -7.71
CA THR A 71 1.09 5.58 -7.71
C THR A 71 0.89 4.61 -6.54
N ILE A 72 0.54 5.09 -5.35
CA ILE A 72 0.22 4.20 -4.21
C ILE A 72 -1.05 3.39 -4.50
N PHE A 73 -2.10 4.01 -5.07
CA PHE A 73 -3.31 3.29 -5.46
C PHE A 73 -3.02 2.20 -6.49
N ILE A 74 -2.21 2.50 -7.51
CA ILE A 74 -1.81 1.52 -8.52
C ILE A 74 -0.98 0.41 -7.89
N ALA A 75 -0.04 0.74 -7.01
CA ALA A 75 0.83 -0.24 -6.37
C ALA A 75 0.05 -1.24 -5.49
N VAL A 76 -0.96 -0.75 -4.75
CA VAL A 76 -1.72 -1.57 -3.78
C VAL A 76 -2.96 -2.21 -4.41
N LEU A 77 -3.75 -1.45 -5.15
CA LEU A 77 -5.05 -1.89 -5.68
C LEU A 77 -5.05 -2.19 -7.19
N SER A 78 -3.91 -1.99 -7.88
CA SER A 78 -3.79 -2.21 -9.34
C SER A 78 -4.77 -1.39 -10.19
N ARG A 79 -5.17 -0.21 -9.70
CA ARG A 79 -6.00 0.77 -10.42
C ARG A 79 -5.66 2.20 -9.99
N HIS A 80 -6.08 3.17 -10.78
CA HIS A 80 -6.00 4.60 -10.41
C HIS A 80 -6.92 4.93 -9.23
N ALA A 81 -6.57 5.99 -8.50
CA ALA A 81 -7.45 6.62 -7.53
C ALA A 81 -8.68 7.18 -8.23
N ARG A 82 -9.87 6.97 -7.66
CA ARG A 82 -11.09 7.60 -8.15
C ARG A 82 -11.18 9.03 -7.62
N GLU A 83 -11.85 9.92 -8.34
CA GLU A 83 -12.04 11.33 -7.95
C GLU A 83 -12.48 11.51 -6.48
N PRO A 84 -13.47 10.77 -5.94
CA PRO A 84 -13.86 10.91 -4.54
C PRO A 84 -12.77 10.46 -3.56
N GLU A 85 -11.97 9.45 -3.93
CA GLU A 85 -10.88 8.94 -3.10
C GLU A 85 -9.72 9.93 -3.07
N ALA A 86 -9.33 10.45 -4.23
CA ALA A 86 -8.30 11.49 -4.35
C ALA A 86 -8.67 12.74 -3.55
N TYR A 87 -9.93 13.18 -3.64
CA TYR A 87 -10.44 14.29 -2.85
C TYR A 87 -10.32 14.04 -1.33
N VAL A 88 -10.72 12.86 -0.85
CA VAL A 88 -10.62 12.52 0.58
C VAL A 88 -9.16 12.47 1.04
N VAL A 89 -8.26 11.93 0.23
CA VAL A 89 -6.82 11.89 0.52
C VAL A 89 -6.26 13.30 0.65
N GLN A 90 -6.52 14.16 -0.35
CA GLN A 90 -6.09 15.55 -0.33
C GLN A 90 -6.58 16.28 0.92
N ARG A 91 -7.89 16.17 1.22
CA ARG A 91 -8.50 16.81 2.40
C ARG A 91 -7.89 16.31 3.71
N THR A 92 -7.56 15.02 3.79
CA THR A 92 -6.94 14.42 4.98
C THR A 92 -5.52 14.95 5.18
N PHE A 93 -4.77 15.14 4.10
CA PHE A 93 -3.40 15.64 4.16
C PHE A 93 -3.38 17.13 4.55
N GLU A 94 -4.27 17.92 3.95
CA GLU A 94 -4.48 19.34 4.30
C GLU A 94 -4.91 19.52 5.76
N ALA A 95 -5.71 18.60 6.30
CA ALA A 95 -6.18 18.65 7.69
C ALA A 95 -5.09 18.33 8.73
N HIS A 96 -3.96 17.75 8.31
CA HIS A 96 -2.84 17.38 9.19
C HIS A 96 -1.51 17.93 8.64
N PRO A 97 -1.34 19.26 8.62
CA PRO A 97 -0.14 19.91 8.07
C PRO A 97 1.14 19.64 8.88
N GLU A 98 1.00 19.17 10.12
CA GLU A 98 2.12 18.80 11.00
C GLU A 98 2.83 17.50 10.56
N LYS A 99 2.19 16.68 9.72
CA LYS A 99 2.75 15.42 9.24
C LYS A 99 3.63 15.62 8.01
N THR A 100 4.72 14.86 7.95
CA THR A 100 5.58 14.83 6.77
C THR A 100 4.89 14.13 5.60
N LEU A 101 5.33 14.41 4.37
CA LEU A 101 4.85 13.72 3.17
C LEU A 101 5.01 12.19 3.28
N GLU A 102 6.10 11.72 3.89
CA GLU A 102 6.32 10.30 4.13
C GLU A 102 5.29 9.70 5.08
N GLN A 103 5.00 10.36 6.20
CA GLN A 103 3.98 9.89 7.14
C GLN A 103 2.60 9.82 6.46
N HIS A 104 2.30 10.80 5.63
CA HIS A 104 1.07 10.84 4.86
C HIS A 104 0.94 9.70 3.85
N LEU A 105 1.94 9.50 3.00
CA LEU A 105 1.94 8.42 1.99
C LEU A 105 2.04 7.03 2.64
N GLY A 106 2.79 6.90 3.74
CA GLY A 106 2.84 5.68 4.54
C GLY A 106 1.49 5.33 5.15
N ASN A 107 0.80 6.30 5.74
CA ASN A 107 -0.56 6.10 6.24
C ASN A 107 -1.55 5.73 5.13
N LEU A 108 -1.44 6.37 3.96
CA LEU A 108 -2.25 6.01 2.79
C LEU A 108 -2.02 4.55 2.37
N PHE A 109 -0.76 4.15 2.24
CA PHE A 109 -0.39 2.77 1.94
C PHE A 109 -1.01 1.80 2.96
N TRP A 110 -0.87 2.12 4.25
CA TRP A 110 -1.42 1.33 5.34
C TRP A 110 -2.94 1.15 5.23
N VAL A 111 -3.66 2.25 5.01
CA VAL A 111 -5.12 2.24 4.88
C VAL A 111 -5.56 1.39 3.68
N LEU A 112 -4.87 1.50 2.54
CA LEU A 112 -5.23 0.76 1.33
C LEU A 112 -4.96 -0.74 1.46
N VAL A 113 -3.83 -1.16 2.04
CA VAL A 113 -3.54 -2.59 2.28
C VAL A 113 -4.54 -3.20 3.27
N ASN A 114 -5.05 -2.41 4.21
CA ASN A 114 -6.07 -2.84 5.17
C ASN A 114 -7.51 -2.65 4.67
N SER A 115 -7.70 -2.20 3.42
CA SER A 115 -9.03 -1.97 2.86
C SER A 115 -9.74 -3.27 2.50
N SER A 116 -11.07 -3.25 2.46
CA SER A 116 -11.86 -4.40 1.98
C SER A 116 -11.55 -4.76 0.53
N GLU A 117 -11.22 -3.76 -0.30
CA GLU A 117 -10.93 -3.95 -1.71
C GLU A 117 -9.63 -4.71 -1.95
N PHE A 118 -8.57 -4.40 -1.18
CA PHE A 118 -7.32 -5.15 -1.24
C PHE A 118 -7.55 -6.64 -0.93
N ASN A 119 -8.36 -6.91 0.10
CA ASN A 119 -8.68 -8.26 0.57
C ASN A 119 -9.59 -9.06 -0.38
N THR A 120 -10.34 -8.41 -1.28
CA THR A 120 -11.19 -9.12 -2.26
C THR A 120 -10.52 -9.31 -3.61
N ASN A 121 -9.51 -8.50 -3.92
CA ASN A 121 -8.80 -8.53 -5.21
C ASN A 121 -7.53 -9.40 -5.19
N HIS A 122 -7.07 -9.83 -4.00
CA HIS A 122 -5.90 -10.69 -3.79
C HIS A 122 -6.27 -11.87 -2.89
#